data_AF-C8X4F4-F1
#
_entry.id   AF-C8X4F4-F1
#
_cell.length_a   1.000
_cell.length_b   1.000
_cell.length_c   1.000
_cell.angle_alpha   90.00
_cell.angle_beta   90.00
_cell.angle_gamma   90.00
#
_symmetry.space_group_name_H-M   'P 1'
#
loop_
_entity.id
_entity.type
_entity.pdbx_description
1 polymer ?
#
loop_
_entity_poly.entity_id
_entity_poly.type
_entity_poly.pdbx_seq_one_letter_code
_entity_poly.pdbx_strand_id
1 'polypeptide(L)'
;MPSTSEWWLLVLGICGQSVLFGVLFRNWVRRDSTAGVAVAPGWWGLACGAAFLVLIAAWLRRDVVLFAGQSAALFLYAREVVWLRRRDKM
;
A
#
# COMPACT_ATOMS: atom_id res chain seq x y z
N MET A 1 18.41 -20.45 10.06
CA MET A 1 17.54 -20.07 11.19
C MET A 1 17.95 -18.67 11.59
N PRO A 2 17.03 -17.69 11.68
CA PRO A 2 17.40 -16.33 12.05
C PRO A 2 18.05 -16.37 13.42
N SER A 3 19.22 -15.74 13.57
CA SER A 3 19.88 -15.64 14.85
C SER A 3 19.01 -14.79 15.76
N THR A 4 18.99 -15.07 17.07
CA THR A 4 18.12 -14.46 18.09
C THR A 4 18.13 -12.91 18.11
N SER A 5 19.07 -12.29 17.37
CA SER A 5 19.26 -10.86 17.14
C SER A 5 18.33 -10.20 16.11
N GLU A 6 17.37 -10.89 15.46
CA GLU A 6 16.58 -10.29 14.36
C GLU A 6 15.09 -10.03 14.69
N TRP A 7 14.61 -10.47 15.86
CA TRP A 7 13.19 -10.30 16.25
C TRP A 7 12.75 -8.83 16.37
N TRP A 8 13.66 -7.94 16.74
CA TRP A 8 13.37 -6.50 16.83
C TRP A 8 13.09 -5.87 15.46
N LEU A 9 13.69 -6.39 14.38
CA LEU A 9 13.42 -5.95 13.01
C LEU A 9 12.00 -6.34 12.58
N LEU A 10 11.55 -7.54 12.96
CA LEU A 10 10.19 -7.98 12.70
C LEU A 10 9.16 -7.07 13.39
N VAL A 11 9.39 -6.74 14.67
CA VAL A 11 8.52 -5.84 15.44
C VAL A 11 8.49 -4.44 14.83
N LEU A 12 9.66 -3.89 14.46
CA LEU A 12 9.73 -2.61 13.76
C LEU A 12 9.00 -2.63 12.42
N GLY A 13 9.14 -3.71 11.65
CA GLY A 13 8.37 -3.94 10.44
C GLY A 13 6.87 -3.89 10.71
N ILE A 14 6.39 -4.67 11.67
CA ILE A 14 4.95 -4.73 11.98
C ILE A 14 4.43 -3.36 12.41
N CYS A 15 5.15 -2.65 13.27
CA CYS A 15 4.79 -1.30 13.69
C CYS A 15 4.75 -0.33 12.51
N GLY A 16 5.79 -0.33 11.67
CA GLY A 16 5.85 0.54 10.48
C GLY A 16 4.73 0.22 9.49
N GLN A 17 4.44 -1.07 9.26
CA GLN A 17 3.38 -1.50 8.34
C GLN A 17 1.99 -1.15 8.91
N SER A 18 1.81 -1.23 10.23
CA SER A 18 0.56 -0.84 10.89
C SER A 18 0.30 0.67 10.79
N VAL A 19 1.34 1.50 10.95
CA VAL A 19 1.24 2.95 10.77
C VAL A 19 0.90 3.29 9.32
N LEU A 20 1.61 2.69 8.36
CA LEU A 20 1.32 2.88 6.94
C LEU A 20 -0.11 2.44 6.60
N PHE A 21 -0.53 1.26 7.07
CA PHE A 21 -1.90 0.79 6.91
C PHE A 21 -2.92 1.76 7.52
N GLY A 22 -2.65 2.31 8.70
CA GLY A 22 -3.47 3.33 9.34
C GLY A 22 -3.59 4.62 8.50
N VAL A 23 -2.50 5.08 7.87
CA VAL A 23 -2.51 6.22 6.95
C VAL A 23 -3.36 5.92 5.72
N LEU A 24 -3.18 4.74 5.11
CA LEU A 24 -3.97 4.30 3.96
C LEU A 24 -5.47 4.15 4.32
N PHE A 25 -5.77 3.58 5.47
CA PHE A 25 -7.13 3.43 5.98
C PHE A 25 -7.79 4.78 6.26
N ARG A 26 -7.07 5.73 6.88
CA ARG A 26 -7.56 7.10 7.08
C ARG A 26 -7.87 7.78 5.76
N ASN A 27 -6.98 7.64 4.77
CA ASN A 27 -7.20 8.19 3.43
C ASN A 27 -8.38 7.52 2.72
N TRP A 28 -8.62 6.23 2.99
CA TRP A 28 -9.81 5.55 2.49
C TRP A 28 -11.09 6.13 3.12
N VAL A 29 -11.18 6.19 4.45
CA VAL A 29 -12.39 6.67 5.15
C VAL A 29 -12.70 8.13 4.81
N ARG A 30 -11.68 8.98 4.64
CA ARG A 30 -11.86 10.40 4.29
C ARG A 30 -12.33 10.64 2.85
N ARG A 31 -12.49 9.61 2.01
CA ARG A 31 -12.98 9.77 0.62
C ARG A 31 -14.39 10.35 0.52
N ASP A 32 -15.19 10.30 1.59
CA ASP A 32 -16.54 10.86 1.60
C ASP A 32 -16.60 12.38 1.85
N SER A 33 -15.50 13.02 2.26
CA SER A 33 -15.48 14.50 2.39
C SER A 33 -14.79 15.13 1.19
N THR A 34 -15.58 15.39 0.13
CA THR A 34 -15.72 16.68 -0.62
C THR A 34 -14.55 17.67 -0.75
N ALA A 35 -13.29 17.29 -0.56
CA ALA A 35 -12.10 18.12 -0.70
C ALA A 35 -11.01 17.30 -1.39
N GLY A 36 -11.29 16.93 -2.64
CA GLY A 36 -10.37 16.15 -3.46
C GLY A 36 -9.10 16.96 -3.73
N VAL A 37 -8.00 16.58 -3.09
CA VAL A 37 -6.71 16.67 -3.78
C VAL A 37 -6.87 15.73 -4.96
N ALA A 38 -7.19 16.29 -6.13
CA ALA A 38 -7.33 15.55 -7.37
C ALA A 38 -5.96 15.00 -7.75
N VAL A 39 -5.58 13.88 -7.14
CA VAL A 39 -4.37 13.16 -7.50
C VAL A 39 -4.56 12.70 -8.94
N ALA A 40 -3.64 13.13 -9.82
CA ALA A 40 -3.75 12.89 -11.25
C ALA A 40 -4.06 11.40 -11.53
N PRO A 41 -4.99 11.08 -12.44
CA PRO A 41 -5.42 9.69 -12.68
C PRO A 41 -4.27 8.71 -12.97
N GLY A 42 -3.22 9.18 -13.66
CA GLY A 42 -2.02 8.37 -13.96
C GLY A 42 -1.15 8.04 -12.74
N TRP A 43 -1.24 8.82 -11.65
CA TRP A 43 -0.42 8.64 -10.45
C TRP A 43 -0.75 7.34 -9.73
N TRP A 44 -2.02 6.92 -9.73
CA TRP A 44 -2.46 5.67 -9.11
C TRP A 44 -1.95 4.44 -9.87
N GLY A 45 -1.86 4.52 -11.20
CA GLY A 45 -1.25 3.46 -12.02
C GLY A 45 0.24 3.29 -11.72
N LEU A 46 0.97 4.40 -11.60
CA LEU A 46 2.38 4.39 -11.20
C LEU A 46 2.56 3.84 -9.77
N ALA A 47 1.69 4.23 -8.83
CA ALA A 47 1.72 3.71 -7.46
C ALA A 47 1.46 2.19 -7.40
N CYS A 48 0.55 1.66 -8.23
CA CYS A 48 0.34 0.22 -8.38
C CYS A 48 1.60 -0.49 -8.90
N GLY A 49 2.24 0.07 -9.94
CA GLY A 49 3.49 -0.47 -10.48
C GLY A 49 4.62 -0.48 -9.44
N ALA A 50 4.78 0.60 -8.70
CA ALA A 50 5.76 0.69 -7.62
C ALA A 50 5.47 -0.32 -6.49
N ALA A 51 4.21 -0.43 -6.03
CA ALA A 51 3.82 -1.40 -5.01
C ALA A 51 4.07 -2.85 -5.45
N PHE A 52 3.83 -3.16 -6.73
CA PHE A 52 4.12 -4.47 -7.32
C PHE A 52 5.62 -4.79 -7.33
N LEU A 53 6.48 -3.84 -7.70
CA LEU A 53 7.93 -4.01 -7.63
C LEU A 53 8.42 -4.26 -6.20
N VAL A 54 7.86 -3.56 -5.21
CA VAL A 54 8.19 -3.78 -3.80
C VAL A 54 7.69 -5.15 -3.32
N LEU A 55 6.55 -5.63 -3.80
CA LEU A 55 6.06 -6.99 -3.51
C LEU A 55 7.02 -8.06 -4.04
N ILE A 56 7.54 -7.90 -5.26
CA ILE A 56 8.56 -8.79 -5.81
C ILE A 56 9.81 -8.75 -4.92
N ALA A 57 10.28 -7.57 -4.54
CA ALA A 57 11.44 -7.44 -3.66
C ALA A 57 11.21 -8.08 -2.28
N ALA A 58 10.03 -7.90 -1.69
CA ALA A 58 9.64 -8.50 -0.41
C ALA A 58 9.60 -10.03 -0.49
N TRP A 59 9.07 -10.57 -1.60
CA TRP A 59 9.06 -12.01 -1.88
C TRP A 59 10.47 -12.58 -1.98
N LEU A 60 11.35 -11.92 -2.74
CA LEU A 60 12.76 -12.34 -2.88
C LEU A 60 13.50 -12.30 -1.54
N ARG A 61 13.19 -11.33 -0.67
CA ARG A 61 13.76 -11.20 0.67
C ARG A 61 13.10 -12.10 1.73
N ARG A 62 12.04 -12.84 1.37
CA ARG A 62 11.17 -13.59 2.29
C ARG A 62 10.68 -12.73 3.47
N ASP A 63 10.47 -11.44 3.22
CA ASP A 63 9.96 -10.50 4.22
C ASP A 63 8.43 -10.53 4.19
N VAL A 64 7.86 -11.35 5.07
CA VAL A 64 6.41 -11.58 5.17
C VAL A 64 5.68 -10.30 5.59
N VAL A 65 6.31 -9.45 6.40
CA VAL A 65 5.70 -8.23 6.93
C VAL A 65 5.56 -7.20 5.82
N LEU A 66 6.64 -6.97 5.06
CA LEU A 66 6.64 -6.07 3.91
C LEU A 66 5.70 -6.58 2.81
N PHE A 67 5.68 -7.88 2.57
CA PHE A 67 4.79 -8.50 1.60
C PHE A 67 3.31 -8.29 1.97
N ALA A 68 2.94 -8.53 3.23
CA ALA A 68 1.56 -8.32 3.70
C ALA A 68 1.13 -6.85 3.61
N GLY A 69 1.98 -5.93 4.09
CA GLY A 69 1.70 -4.49 4.04
C GLY A 69 1.54 -3.96 2.61
N GLN A 70 2.45 -4.36 1.70
CA GLN A 70 2.38 -3.92 0.31
C GLN A 70 1.26 -4.57 -0.49
N SER A 71 0.81 -5.77 -0.11
CA SER A 71 -0.38 -6.39 -0.72
C SER A 71 -1.63 -5.56 -0.44
N ALA A 72 -1.79 -5.10 0.81
CA ALA A 72 -2.89 -4.22 1.20
C ALA A 72 -2.80 -2.86 0.48
N ALA A 73 -1.60 -2.28 0.38
CA ALA A 73 -1.39 -1.03 -0.33
C ALA A 73 -1.72 -1.15 -1.84
N LEU A 74 -1.26 -2.23 -2.49
CA LEU A 74 -1.56 -2.51 -3.89
C LEU A 74 -3.07 -2.65 -4.12
N PHE A 75 -3.78 -3.37 -3.24
CA PHE A 75 -5.24 -3.51 -3.35
C PHE A 75 -5.95 -2.16 -3.28
N LEU A 76 -5.56 -1.30 -2.33
CA LEU A 76 -6.16 0.02 -2.19
C LEU A 76 -5.87 0.89 -3.42
N TYR A 77 -4.62 0.95 -3.90
CA TYR A 77 -4.28 1.70 -5.11
C TYR A 77 -5.01 1.19 -6.35
N ALA A 78 -5.10 -0.13 -6.53
CA ALA A 78 -5.81 -0.74 -7.65
C ALA A 78 -7.31 -0.39 -7.64
N ARG A 79 -7.93 -0.38 -6.45
CA ARG A 79 -9.32 0.05 -6.29
C ARG A 79 -9.53 1.48 -6.77
N GLU A 80 -8.58 2.36 -6.50
CA GLU A 80 -8.69 3.76 -6.93
C GLU A 80 -8.51 3.96 -8.42
N VAL A 81 -7.63 3.19 -9.07
CA VAL A 81 -7.55 3.15 -10.53
C VAL A 81 -8.89 2.73 -11.14
N VAL A 82 -9.51 1.67 -10.60
CA VAL A 82 -10.81 1.18 -11.09
C VAL A 82 -11.91 2.22 -10.89
N TRP A 83 -11.92 2.88 -9.74
CA TRP A 83 -12.94 3.88 -9.43
C TRP A 83 -12.81 5.14 -10.30
N LEU A 84 -11.59 5.63 -10.53
CA LEU A 84 -11.32 6.73 -11.46
C LEU A 84 -11.73 6.37 -12.89
N ARG A 85 -11.38 5.17 -13.37
CA ARG A 85 -11.77 4.70 -14.71
C ARG A 85 -13.29 4.58 -14.89
N ARG A 86 -14.05 4.37 -13.81
CA ARG A 86 -15.53 4.39 -13.85
C ARG A 86 -16.10 5.81 -13.89
N ARG A 87 -15.45 6.78 -13.24
CA ARG A 87 -15.86 8.20 -13.30
C ARG A 87 -15.59 8.85 -14.66
N ASP A 88 -14.54 8.43 -15.34
CA ASP A 88 -14.15 8.98 -16.66
C ASP A 88 -15.02 8.48 -17.83
N LYS A 89 -15.89 7.49 -17.58
CA LYS A 89 -16.80 6.90 -18.58
C LYS A 89 -18.26 7.38 -18.45
N MET A 90 -18.54 8.31 -17.54
CA MET A 90 -19.84 8.99 -17.40
C MET A 90 -19.73 10.40 -17.94
#